data_AF-B1C4U3-F1
#
_entry.id   AF-B1C4U3-F1
#
_cell.length_a   1.000
_cell.length_b   1.000
_cell.length_c   1.000
_cell.angle_alpha   90.00
_cell.angle_beta   90.00
_cell.angle_gamma   90.00
#
_symmetry.space_group_name_H-M   'P 1'
#
loop_
_entity.id
_entity.type
_entity.pdbx_description
1 polymer ?
#
loop_
_entity_poly.entity_id
_entity_poly.type
_entity_poly.pdbx_seq_one_letter_code
_entity_poly.pdbx_strand_id
1 'polypeptide(L)'
;MIIKENFMRGYRLTIRLKNSSKAIYRVVELPSKLSFHDLHFIIQEMFGFENIFEYMFNLDLNDNNEILESKLVNKMVFEYLYGFDYCWSFEISVMQLDDFDDIPKVIDFKGDNLCEDYSGVKEFEKLCDENNLDRFDLNFINNILLRYQIEDVINNNEIKYDYIDVISEIKDLIDCKNFEGCLKYKINSNATIYWVIIKTIKGYVIEMFDDYDEMLEGFYNLYVGEINRAFGHFYTFILNNEKTEIADALDNDGKILAFYNEPGFIPSLIEMKVSEDILNWLKDLVVALKNDSNISEVDEIIEINIKDFKFIDSNIYVHEPKVKINDFDNGYRGNEKIISSLISNERTCLDIVTLPSLETCNTGELQIYAVIASESDYIIREVFLPDKNLMMETLIDIMIEFFNHNGVVKEITVNNLNIYFMIYSFLMDNGIKINEENIDLEISMAVADAFGINDEIDDISLNELFEEFEDEEVEIRLDDNLDKKELLN
;
A
#
# COMPACT_ATOMS: atom_id res chain seq x y z
N MET A 1 23.72 21.78 -29.31
CA MET A 1 22.54 22.54 -28.86
C MET A 1 21.56 21.49 -28.37
N ILE A 2 21.65 21.16 -27.09
CA ILE A 2 20.80 20.13 -26.48
C ILE A 2 19.47 20.84 -26.20
N ILE A 3 18.39 20.30 -26.76
CA ILE A 3 17.03 20.76 -26.54
C ILE A 3 16.70 20.39 -25.09
N LYS A 4 16.49 21.41 -24.25
CA LYS A 4 15.83 21.28 -22.94
C LYS A 4 14.33 21.28 -23.20
N GLU A 5 13.68 20.12 -23.20
CA GLU A 5 12.22 19.98 -23.10
C GLU A 5 11.97 18.62 -22.41
N ASN A 6 11.21 18.46 -21.32
CA ASN A 6 10.26 19.33 -20.65
C ASN A 6 10.47 19.22 -19.12
N PHE A 7 10.75 20.34 -18.47
CA PHE A 7 10.56 20.43 -17.01
C PHE A 7 9.07 20.22 -16.74
N MET A 8 8.71 19.37 -15.78
CA MET A 8 7.36 19.39 -15.20
C MET A 8 7.04 20.86 -14.87
N ARG A 9 5.84 21.32 -15.22
CA ARG A 9 5.47 22.72 -15.04
C ARG A 9 4.44 22.80 -13.93
N GLY A 10 4.47 23.87 -13.15
CA GLY A 10 3.42 24.13 -12.17
C GLY A 10 2.43 25.15 -12.69
N TYR A 11 1.30 25.27 -12.01
CA TYR A 11 0.37 26.38 -12.20
C TYR A 11 0.14 27.10 -10.88
N ARG A 12 0.20 28.44 -10.93
CA ARG A 12 -0.44 29.30 -9.94
C ARG A 12 -1.81 29.68 -10.45
N LEU A 13 -2.85 29.20 -9.79
CA LEU A 13 -4.24 29.52 -10.10
C LEU A 13 -4.74 30.57 -9.11
N THR A 14 -5.31 31.65 -9.62
CA THR A 14 -6.14 32.55 -8.82
C THR A 14 -7.60 32.19 -9.05
N ILE A 15 -8.26 31.65 -8.05
CA ILE A 15 -9.65 31.20 -8.10
C ILE A 15 -10.49 32.20 -7.33
N ARG A 16 -11.35 32.93 -8.02
CA ARG A 16 -12.13 34.04 -7.47
C ARG A 16 -13.62 33.80 -7.61
N LEU A 17 -14.35 33.95 -6.52
CA LEU A 17 -15.81 33.93 -6.55
C LEU A 17 -16.34 35.10 -7.36
N LYS A 18 -17.21 34.82 -8.33
CA LYS A 18 -17.89 35.82 -9.15
C LYS A 18 -19.15 36.34 -8.47
N ASN A 19 -19.59 37.52 -8.91
CA ASN A 19 -20.85 38.15 -8.50
C ASN A 19 -20.95 38.51 -7.00
N SER A 20 -19.86 38.39 -6.23
CA SER A 20 -19.81 38.87 -4.85
C SER A 20 -19.39 40.34 -4.77
N SER A 21 -20.05 41.08 -3.89
CA SER A 21 -19.68 42.42 -3.46
C SER A 21 -18.42 42.43 -2.58
N LYS A 22 -18.11 41.31 -1.93
CA LYS A 22 -16.88 41.09 -1.15
C LYS A 22 -15.89 40.29 -1.99
N ALA A 23 -14.60 40.63 -1.89
CA ALA A 23 -13.56 39.89 -2.61
C ALA A 23 -13.29 38.57 -1.88
N ILE A 24 -13.69 37.45 -2.48
CA ILE A 24 -13.42 36.10 -1.99
C ILE A 24 -12.59 35.36 -3.04
N TYR A 25 -11.38 34.96 -2.66
CA TYR A 25 -10.47 34.25 -3.54
C TYR A 25 -9.48 33.38 -2.79
N ARG A 26 -8.89 32.45 -3.52
CA ARG A 26 -7.76 31.62 -3.13
C ARG A 26 -6.71 31.66 -4.26
N VAL A 27 -5.44 31.72 -3.89
CA VAL A 27 -4.33 31.57 -4.82
C VAL A 27 -3.61 30.29 -4.45
N VAL A 28 -3.65 29.31 -5.35
CA VAL A 28 -3.07 27.99 -5.16
C VAL A 28 -1.95 27.77 -6.17
N GLU A 29 -0.84 27.20 -5.72
CA GLU A 29 0.20 26.62 -6.57
C GLU A 29 0.00 25.12 -6.59
N LEU A 30 0.08 24.50 -7.76
CA LEU A 30 -0.16 23.07 -7.92
C LEU A 30 0.60 22.47 -9.13
N PRO A 31 0.87 21.15 -9.11
CA PRO A 31 1.47 20.44 -10.23
C PRO A 31 0.62 20.47 -11.51
N SER A 32 1.24 20.46 -12.69
CA SER A 32 0.51 20.33 -13.96
C SER A 32 -0.06 18.95 -14.24
N LYS A 33 0.46 17.92 -13.58
CA LYS A 33 0.07 16.51 -13.80
C LYS A 33 -1.24 16.12 -13.10
N LEU A 34 -1.79 16.98 -12.23
CA LEU A 34 -3.11 16.75 -11.64
C LEU A 34 -4.18 16.72 -12.74
N SER A 35 -5.29 16.03 -12.49
CA SER A 35 -6.47 16.05 -13.34
C SER A 35 -7.38 17.26 -13.05
N PHE A 36 -8.33 17.53 -13.95
CA PHE A 36 -9.41 18.47 -13.66
C PHE A 36 -10.32 17.98 -12.51
N HIS A 37 -10.39 16.67 -12.29
CA HIS A 37 -11.09 16.05 -11.17
C HIS A 37 -10.40 16.37 -9.84
N ASP A 38 -9.07 16.24 -9.78
CA ASP A 38 -8.28 16.65 -8.61
C ASP A 38 -8.44 18.15 -8.34
N LEU A 39 -8.37 18.97 -9.40
CA LEU A 39 -8.58 20.41 -9.29
C LEU A 39 -9.98 20.74 -8.72
N HIS A 40 -11.01 19.98 -9.10
CA HIS A 40 -12.33 20.14 -8.54
C HIS A 40 -12.33 19.90 -7.02
N PHE A 41 -11.80 18.78 -6.54
CA PHE A 41 -11.73 18.50 -5.10
C PHE A 41 -10.88 19.50 -4.33
N ILE A 42 -9.73 19.92 -4.90
CA ILE A 42 -8.91 20.98 -4.32
C ILE A 42 -9.73 22.27 -4.17
N ILE A 43 -10.56 22.63 -5.15
CA ILE A 43 -11.48 23.77 -5.03
C ILE A 43 -12.51 23.55 -3.91
N GLN A 44 -13.09 22.36 -3.78
CA GLN A 44 -14.04 22.05 -2.71
C GLN A 44 -13.40 22.28 -1.33
N GLU A 45 -12.22 21.71 -1.09
CA GLU A 45 -11.48 21.85 0.16
C GLU A 45 -11.14 23.32 0.47
N MET A 46 -10.59 24.05 -0.50
CA MET A 46 -10.16 25.44 -0.31
C MET A 46 -11.31 26.41 0.03
N PHE A 47 -12.55 26.07 -0.35
CA PHE A 47 -13.73 26.88 -0.11
C PHE A 47 -14.68 26.32 0.95
N GLY A 48 -14.39 25.13 1.51
CA GLY A 48 -15.17 24.50 2.58
C GLY A 48 -16.46 23.85 2.10
N PHE A 49 -16.43 23.24 0.91
CA PHE A 49 -17.54 22.48 0.35
C PHE A 49 -17.42 20.97 0.67
N GLU A 50 -18.56 20.30 0.74
CA GLU A 50 -18.81 18.88 0.99
C GLU A 50 -19.02 18.06 -0.30
N ASN A 51 -18.92 18.69 -1.47
CA ASN A 51 -19.02 18.07 -2.79
C ASN A 51 -20.36 17.32 -3.06
N ILE A 52 -21.49 17.91 -2.69
CA ILE A 52 -22.81 17.25 -2.84
C ILE A 52 -23.49 17.53 -4.18
N PHE A 53 -22.99 18.50 -4.96
CA PHE A 53 -23.59 18.93 -6.21
C PHE A 53 -22.71 18.72 -7.45
N GLU A 54 -23.35 18.71 -8.62
CA GLU A 54 -22.65 18.66 -9.89
C GLU A 54 -21.80 19.91 -10.16
N TYR A 55 -20.72 19.72 -10.93
CA TYR A 55 -19.79 20.77 -11.31
C TYR A 55 -19.47 20.75 -12.80
N MET A 56 -18.92 21.86 -13.29
CA MET A 56 -18.43 21.97 -14.66
C MET A 56 -17.30 22.99 -14.76
N PHE A 57 -16.24 22.62 -15.48
CA PHE A 57 -15.29 23.58 -16.02
C PHE A 57 -15.77 24.05 -17.39
N ASN A 58 -15.81 25.35 -17.62
CA ASN A 58 -16.15 25.93 -18.91
C ASN A 58 -14.95 25.84 -19.87
N LEU A 59 -14.58 24.59 -20.19
CA LEU A 59 -13.49 24.16 -21.05
C LEU A 59 -13.96 22.99 -21.91
N ASP A 60 -13.35 22.86 -23.09
CA ASP A 60 -13.60 21.73 -23.98
C ASP A 60 -12.81 20.52 -23.48
N LEU A 61 -13.37 19.81 -22.50
CA LEU A 61 -12.85 18.58 -21.91
C LEU A 61 -13.56 17.36 -22.50
N ASN A 62 -12.81 16.30 -22.77
CA ASN A 62 -13.35 14.98 -23.08
C ASN A 62 -14.00 14.37 -21.83
N ASP A 63 -13.31 14.48 -20.69
CA ASP A 63 -13.78 14.15 -19.35
C ASP A 63 -12.97 14.94 -18.30
N ASN A 64 -13.34 14.84 -17.01
CA ASN A 64 -12.64 15.53 -15.93
C ASN A 64 -11.34 14.83 -15.49
N ASN A 65 -11.04 13.62 -15.98
CA ASN A 65 -9.79 12.92 -15.69
C ASN A 65 -8.63 13.43 -16.57
N GLU A 66 -8.92 14.27 -17.56
CA GLU A 66 -7.87 14.97 -18.32
C GLU A 66 -6.91 15.74 -17.39
N ILE A 67 -5.61 15.60 -17.64
CA ILE A 67 -4.56 16.31 -16.90
C ILE A 67 -4.56 17.81 -17.20
N LEU A 68 -4.23 18.64 -16.21
CA LEU A 68 -4.27 20.10 -16.34
C LEU A 68 -3.38 20.61 -17.48
N GLU A 69 -2.19 20.02 -17.68
CA GLU A 69 -1.32 20.41 -18.79
C GLU A 69 -1.88 20.18 -20.19
N SER A 70 -2.88 19.31 -20.35
CA SER A 70 -3.50 19.08 -21.65
C SER A 70 -4.29 20.30 -22.15
N LYS A 71 -4.75 21.17 -21.24
CA LYS A 71 -5.58 22.35 -21.56
C LYS A 71 -5.03 23.68 -21.05
N LEU A 72 -4.39 23.70 -19.88
CA LEU A 72 -4.03 24.94 -19.21
C LEU A 72 -2.81 25.60 -19.85
N VAL A 73 -2.98 26.84 -20.31
CA VAL A 73 -1.91 27.67 -20.87
C VAL A 73 -1.71 28.95 -20.05
N ASN A 74 -0.49 29.51 -20.10
CA ASN A 74 -0.17 30.71 -19.34
C ASN A 74 -1.10 31.89 -19.72
N LYS A 75 -1.61 32.61 -18.71
CA LYS A 75 -2.57 33.73 -18.82
C LYS A 75 -3.98 33.35 -19.30
N MET A 76 -4.30 32.06 -19.28
CA MET A 76 -5.66 31.59 -19.53
C MET A 76 -6.61 32.02 -18.41
N VAL A 77 -7.86 32.29 -18.78
CA VAL A 77 -8.95 32.56 -17.83
C VAL A 77 -10.15 31.73 -18.25
N PHE A 78 -10.74 31.01 -17.32
CA PHE A 78 -11.92 30.18 -17.55
C PHE A 78 -12.81 30.17 -16.31
N GLU A 79 -13.98 29.55 -16.43
CA GLU A 79 -14.95 29.50 -15.35
C GLU A 79 -15.09 28.08 -14.79
N TYR A 80 -15.26 27.99 -13.48
CA TYR A 80 -15.68 26.80 -12.77
C TYR A 80 -17.05 27.06 -12.14
N LEU A 81 -17.99 26.16 -12.38
CA LEU A 81 -19.38 26.24 -11.93
C LEU A 81 -19.66 25.07 -11.00
N TYR A 82 -20.34 25.35 -9.90
CA TYR A 82 -20.66 24.36 -8.87
C TYR A 82 -22.10 24.55 -8.37
N GLY A 83 -22.88 23.46 -8.38
CA GLY A 83 -24.30 23.44 -8.02
C GLY A 83 -25.18 24.16 -9.04
N PHE A 84 -25.47 23.55 -10.20
CA PHE A 84 -26.17 24.19 -11.34
C PHE A 84 -27.44 24.98 -10.99
N ASP A 85 -28.19 24.57 -9.97
CA ASP A 85 -29.43 25.23 -9.53
C ASP A 85 -29.19 26.41 -8.54
N TYR A 86 -28.04 26.44 -7.86
CA TYR A 86 -27.67 27.39 -6.80
C TYR A 86 -26.44 28.26 -7.17
N CYS A 87 -25.82 27.92 -8.29
CA CYS A 87 -24.67 28.43 -9.02
C CYS A 87 -23.66 29.25 -8.20
N TRP A 88 -22.75 28.54 -7.55
CA TRP A 88 -21.43 29.10 -7.25
C TRP A 88 -20.63 29.17 -8.55
N SER A 89 -20.15 30.37 -8.88
CA SER A 89 -19.41 30.61 -10.11
C SER A 89 -18.07 31.23 -9.76
N PHE A 90 -17.00 30.62 -10.27
CA PHE A 90 -15.63 31.02 -10.01
C PHE A 90 -14.95 31.37 -11.33
N GLU A 91 -14.18 32.46 -11.31
CA GLU A 91 -13.24 32.80 -12.37
C GLU A 91 -11.86 32.27 -11.95
N ILE A 92 -11.25 31.45 -12.81
CA ILE A 92 -9.93 30.87 -12.59
C ILE A 92 -8.96 31.53 -13.57
N SER A 93 -7.95 32.21 -13.03
CA SER A 93 -6.85 32.79 -13.80
C SER A 93 -5.58 31.97 -13.64
N VAL A 94 -4.96 31.59 -14.76
CA VAL A 94 -3.80 30.68 -14.82
C VAL A 94 -2.50 31.46 -15.01
N MET A 95 -1.51 31.19 -14.17
CA MET A 95 -0.12 31.60 -14.37
C MET A 95 0.76 30.36 -14.35
N GLN A 96 1.52 30.13 -15.41
CA GLN A 96 2.47 29.01 -15.46
C GLN A 96 3.70 29.32 -14.61
N LEU A 97 4.17 28.32 -13.87
CA LEU A 97 5.35 28.38 -13.02
C LEU A 97 6.45 27.46 -13.56
N ASP A 98 7.69 27.95 -13.50
CA ASP A 98 8.89 27.15 -13.81
C ASP A 98 9.40 26.35 -12.60
N ASP A 99 8.97 26.74 -11.39
CA ASP A 99 9.35 26.17 -10.10
C ASP A 99 8.08 26.03 -9.25
N PHE A 100 7.80 24.83 -8.76
CA PHE A 100 6.58 24.48 -8.02
C PHE A 100 6.86 23.27 -7.12
N ASP A 101 6.05 23.11 -6.07
CA ASP A 101 6.09 21.93 -5.20
C ASP A 101 5.19 20.82 -5.79
N ASP A 102 5.57 19.56 -5.62
CA ASP A 102 4.74 18.39 -6.03
C ASP A 102 3.43 18.27 -5.22
N ILE A 103 3.20 19.19 -4.28
CA ILE A 103 2.04 19.26 -3.40
C ILE A 103 1.29 20.57 -3.65
N PRO A 104 -0.03 20.53 -3.87
CA PRO A 104 -0.85 21.74 -3.95
C PRO A 104 -0.78 22.56 -2.68
N LYS A 105 -0.70 23.89 -2.83
CA LYS A 105 -0.53 24.80 -1.70
C LYS A 105 -1.22 26.13 -1.93
N VAL A 106 -2.06 26.54 -0.98
CA VAL A 106 -2.59 27.89 -0.93
C VAL A 106 -1.50 28.84 -0.41
N ILE A 107 -1.22 29.87 -1.19
CA ILE A 107 -0.15 30.86 -0.91
C ILE A 107 -0.70 32.26 -0.61
N ASP A 108 -1.92 32.58 -1.04
CA ASP A 108 -2.62 33.83 -0.73
C ASP A 108 -4.12 33.59 -0.74
N PHE A 109 -4.86 34.35 0.08
CA PHE A 109 -6.30 34.19 0.20
C PHE A 109 -6.97 35.48 0.67
N LYS A 110 -8.28 35.57 0.39
CA LYS A 110 -9.14 36.59 0.97
C LYS A 110 -10.57 36.07 1.11
N GLY A 111 -11.24 36.46 2.19
CA GLY A 111 -12.60 36.03 2.51
C GLY A 111 -12.61 34.66 3.20
N ASP A 112 -13.63 34.45 4.02
CA ASP A 112 -13.86 33.21 4.77
C ASP A 112 -14.35 32.06 3.86
N ASN A 113 -14.64 30.90 4.44
CA ASN A 113 -15.19 29.77 3.69
C ASN A 113 -16.63 30.06 3.24
N LEU A 114 -17.01 29.38 2.17
CA LEU A 114 -18.37 29.36 1.68
C LEU A 114 -19.16 28.29 2.44
N CYS A 115 -20.48 28.35 2.37
CA CYS A 115 -21.32 27.31 2.94
C CYS A 115 -22.27 26.81 1.85
N GLU A 116 -22.23 25.50 1.65
CA GLU A 116 -22.87 24.78 0.55
C GLU A 116 -24.39 24.84 0.58
N ASP A 117 -24.96 24.89 1.80
CA ASP A 117 -26.40 24.87 2.07
C ASP A 117 -27.17 26.09 1.54
N TYR A 118 -26.49 27.10 0.99
CA TYR A 118 -27.09 28.36 0.58
C TYR A 118 -27.23 28.50 -0.94
N SER A 119 -28.33 29.11 -1.37
CA SER A 119 -28.68 29.35 -2.76
C SER A 119 -27.86 30.46 -3.45
N GLY A 120 -26.54 30.38 -3.32
CA GLY A 120 -25.59 31.24 -4.00
C GLY A 120 -25.25 32.55 -3.30
N VAL A 121 -24.54 33.41 -4.03
CA VAL A 121 -23.79 34.56 -3.48
C VAL A 121 -24.66 35.58 -2.73
N LYS A 122 -25.89 35.82 -3.18
CA LYS A 122 -26.77 36.84 -2.56
C LYS A 122 -27.23 36.44 -1.16
N GLU A 123 -27.52 35.16 -0.97
CA GLU A 123 -27.94 34.58 0.30
C GLU A 123 -26.75 34.51 1.26
N PHE A 124 -25.60 34.08 0.77
CA PHE A 124 -24.34 34.08 1.52
C PHE A 124 -23.94 35.48 2.04
N GLU A 125 -24.07 36.52 1.22
CA GLU A 125 -23.72 37.87 1.63
C GLU A 125 -24.57 38.42 2.79
N LYS A 126 -25.85 38.02 2.86
CA LYS A 126 -26.71 38.37 4.00
C LYS A 126 -26.16 37.79 5.31
N LEU A 127 -25.60 36.58 5.26
CA LEU A 127 -25.04 35.87 6.42
C LEU A 127 -23.66 36.39 6.81
N CYS A 128 -22.84 36.80 5.84
CA CYS A 128 -21.59 37.50 6.15
C CYS A 128 -21.82 38.70 7.06
N ASP A 129 -22.94 39.41 6.88
CA ASP A 129 -23.28 40.59 7.68
C ASP A 129 -23.77 40.20 9.09
N GLU A 130 -24.12 38.93 9.31
CA GLU A 130 -24.56 38.36 10.59
C GLU A 130 -23.43 37.65 11.38
N ASN A 131 -22.20 37.59 10.84
CA ASN A 131 -20.99 36.97 11.45
C ASN A 131 -21.08 35.44 11.75
N ASN A 132 -21.93 34.70 11.05
CA ASN A 132 -22.08 33.23 11.22
C ASN A 132 -21.35 32.43 10.13
N LEU A 133 -20.05 32.69 9.91
CA LEU A 133 -19.27 31.99 8.88
C LEU A 133 -18.09 31.24 9.47
N ASP A 134 -17.83 30.06 8.90
CA ASP A 134 -16.62 29.30 9.16
C ASP A 134 -15.41 30.03 8.59
N ARG A 135 -14.43 30.27 9.46
CA ARG A 135 -13.22 31.01 9.11
C ARG A 135 -12.31 30.15 8.26
N PHE A 136 -11.76 30.75 7.21
CA PHE A 136 -10.70 30.10 6.45
C PHE A 136 -9.43 29.99 7.31
N ASP A 137 -8.87 28.78 7.41
CA ASP A 137 -7.60 28.51 8.08
C ASP A 137 -6.59 27.98 7.05
N LEU A 138 -5.59 28.81 6.74
CA LEU A 138 -4.55 28.50 5.77
C LEU A 138 -3.73 27.26 6.14
N ASN A 139 -3.43 27.07 7.43
CA ASN A 139 -2.60 25.94 7.87
C ASN A 139 -3.40 24.65 7.82
N PHE A 140 -4.67 24.70 8.23
CA PHE A 140 -5.58 23.56 8.12
C PHE A 140 -5.74 23.11 6.67
N ILE A 141 -6.03 24.03 5.75
CA ILE A 141 -6.19 23.71 4.33
C ILE A 141 -4.90 23.18 3.72
N ASN A 142 -3.74 23.79 3.97
CA ASN A 142 -2.48 23.29 3.43
C ASN A 142 -2.10 21.91 3.99
N ASN A 143 -2.57 21.52 5.18
CA ASN A 143 -2.40 20.14 5.68
C ASN A 143 -3.30 19.14 4.95
N ILE A 144 -4.53 19.53 4.59
CA ILE A 144 -5.44 18.69 3.80
C ILE A 144 -4.87 18.48 2.39
N LEU A 145 -4.34 19.54 1.78
CA LEU A 145 -3.83 19.50 0.41
C LEU A 145 -2.61 18.58 0.21
N LEU A 146 -1.95 18.14 1.29
CA LEU A 146 -0.91 17.11 1.24
C LEU A 146 -1.39 15.81 0.56
N ARG A 147 -2.69 15.51 0.63
CA ARG A 147 -3.29 14.31 0.01
C ARG A 147 -3.28 14.30 -1.52
N TYR A 148 -3.10 15.47 -2.15
CA TYR A 148 -3.02 15.61 -3.60
C TYR A 148 -1.57 15.71 -4.09
N GLN A 149 -0.62 15.23 -3.27
CA GLN A 149 0.78 15.14 -3.68
C GLN A 149 0.88 14.24 -4.91
N ILE A 150 1.56 14.72 -5.95
CA ILE A 150 1.95 13.84 -7.05
C ILE A 150 3.22 13.13 -6.63
N GLU A 151 3.12 11.82 -6.48
CA GLU A 151 4.30 10.99 -6.29
C GLU A 151 5.12 10.96 -7.58
N ASP A 152 6.33 11.50 -7.54
CA ASP A 152 7.29 11.30 -8.61
C ASP A 152 7.82 9.86 -8.50
N VAL A 153 7.24 8.95 -9.28
CA VAL A 153 7.53 7.51 -9.28
C VAL A 153 8.32 7.09 -10.52
N ILE A 154 9.03 5.97 -10.42
CA ILE A 154 9.88 5.44 -11.51
C ILE A 154 9.11 5.28 -12.82
N ASN A 155 7.85 4.85 -12.75
CA ASN A 155 7.01 4.56 -13.91
C ASN A 155 6.79 5.75 -14.86
N ASN A 156 7.01 6.97 -14.38
CA ASN A 156 6.72 8.23 -15.06
C ASN A 156 7.98 9.05 -15.39
N ASN A 157 9.17 8.44 -15.34
CA ASN A 157 10.45 9.13 -15.45
C ASN A 157 11.38 8.52 -16.53
N GLU A 158 12.41 9.27 -16.93
CA GLU A 158 13.40 8.85 -17.93
C GLU A 158 14.22 7.64 -17.49
N ILE A 159 14.43 7.45 -16.18
CA ILE A 159 15.19 6.31 -15.64
C ILE A 159 14.43 4.96 -15.75
N LYS A 160 13.14 4.99 -16.08
CA LYS A 160 12.30 3.79 -16.25
C LYS A 160 12.94 2.77 -17.19
N TYR A 161 13.52 3.24 -18.29
CA TYR A 161 14.15 2.37 -19.28
C TYR A 161 15.44 1.72 -18.76
N ASP A 162 16.21 2.43 -17.94
CA ASP A 162 17.40 1.84 -17.31
C ASP A 162 16.99 0.71 -16.33
N TYR A 163 15.86 0.87 -15.62
CA TYR A 163 15.28 -0.19 -14.79
C TYR A 163 14.86 -1.40 -15.62
N ILE A 164 14.10 -1.19 -16.69
CA ILE A 164 13.68 -2.26 -17.60
C ILE A 164 14.89 -3.03 -18.11
N ASP A 165 15.92 -2.33 -18.57
CA ASP A 165 17.13 -2.93 -19.14
C ASP A 165 17.88 -3.78 -18.11
N VAL A 166 18.12 -3.24 -16.91
CA VAL A 166 18.85 -3.94 -15.84
C VAL A 166 18.05 -5.14 -15.33
N ILE A 167 16.74 -5.00 -15.10
CA ILE A 167 15.89 -6.07 -14.60
C ILE A 167 15.75 -7.20 -15.65
N SER A 168 15.66 -6.85 -16.94
CA SER A 168 15.66 -7.83 -18.03
C SER A 168 16.98 -8.60 -18.08
N GLU A 169 18.12 -7.92 -17.91
CA GLU A 169 19.42 -8.58 -17.82
C GLU A 169 19.52 -9.50 -16.60
N ILE A 170 18.99 -9.10 -15.45
CA ILE A 170 18.90 -9.96 -14.26
C ILE A 170 18.11 -11.23 -14.58
N LYS A 171 16.95 -11.11 -15.24
CA LYS A 171 16.12 -12.26 -15.64
C LYS A 171 16.90 -13.25 -16.51
N ASP A 172 17.58 -12.77 -17.54
CA ASP A 172 18.39 -13.62 -18.43
C ASP A 172 19.50 -14.38 -17.67
N LEU A 173 20.13 -13.72 -16.69
CA LEU A 173 21.17 -14.32 -15.86
C LEU A 173 20.61 -15.37 -14.89
N ILE A 174 19.44 -15.12 -14.31
CA ILE A 174 18.75 -16.05 -13.41
C ILE A 174 18.27 -17.29 -14.18
N ASP A 175 17.73 -17.12 -15.40
CA ASP A 175 17.30 -18.24 -16.25
C ASP A 175 18.44 -19.22 -16.58
N CYS A 176 19.69 -18.73 -16.54
CA CYS A 176 20.87 -19.56 -16.71
C CYS A 176 21.30 -20.31 -15.42
N LYS A 177 20.72 -19.98 -14.26
CA LYS A 177 20.99 -20.62 -12.97
C LYS A 177 19.98 -21.73 -12.71
N ASN A 178 20.46 -22.96 -12.50
CA ASN A 178 19.62 -24.10 -12.16
C ASN A 178 19.50 -24.25 -10.63
N PHE A 179 18.55 -23.54 -10.01
CA PHE A 179 18.25 -23.62 -8.58
C PHE A 179 16.77 -23.98 -8.33
N GLU A 180 16.50 -24.50 -7.14
CA GLU A 180 15.16 -24.78 -6.61
C GLU A 180 14.91 -23.90 -5.37
N GLY A 181 13.66 -23.47 -5.17
CA GLY A 181 13.29 -22.57 -4.08
C GLY A 181 13.78 -21.13 -4.34
N CYS A 182 14.88 -20.75 -3.67
CA CYS A 182 15.39 -19.38 -3.69
C CYS A 182 16.93 -19.29 -3.77
N LEU A 183 17.43 -18.14 -4.23
CA LEU A 183 18.82 -17.73 -4.09
C LEU A 183 18.93 -16.55 -3.13
N LYS A 184 19.99 -16.54 -2.32
CA LYS A 184 20.22 -15.51 -1.31
C LYS A 184 21.61 -14.91 -1.45
N TYR A 185 21.67 -13.60 -1.63
CA TYR A 185 22.92 -12.85 -1.76
C TYR A 185 23.03 -11.77 -0.72
N LYS A 186 24.23 -11.61 -0.18
CA LYS A 186 24.65 -10.41 0.54
C LYS A 186 25.69 -9.70 -0.33
N ILE A 187 25.36 -8.54 -0.87
CA ILE A 187 26.25 -7.80 -1.75
C ILE A 187 26.81 -6.61 -0.98
N ASN A 188 28.12 -6.61 -0.76
CA ASN A 188 28.84 -5.50 -0.15
C ASN A 188 29.45 -4.63 -1.25
N SER A 189 28.93 -3.42 -1.41
CA SER A 189 29.40 -2.40 -2.35
C SER A 189 29.56 -1.07 -1.62
N ASN A 190 28.99 0.02 -2.14
CA ASN A 190 28.85 1.29 -1.42
C ASN A 190 27.91 1.18 -0.21
N ALA A 191 26.97 0.24 -0.27
CA ALA A 191 26.12 -0.22 0.83
C ALA A 191 26.14 -1.76 0.87
N THR A 192 25.71 -2.33 1.98
CA THR A 192 25.45 -3.77 2.08
C THR A 192 23.97 -3.99 1.82
N ILE A 193 23.64 -4.72 0.74
CA ILE A 193 22.27 -5.00 0.33
C ILE A 193 22.07 -6.51 0.31
N TYR A 194 20.92 -6.94 0.80
CA TYR A 194 20.51 -8.34 0.81
C TYR A 194 19.46 -8.58 -0.26
N TRP A 195 19.66 -9.66 -1.01
CA TRP A 195 18.79 -10.03 -2.12
C TRP A 195 18.28 -11.43 -1.94
N VAL A 196 16.99 -11.58 -2.20
CA VAL A 196 16.35 -12.88 -2.26
C VAL A 196 15.67 -13.03 -3.60
N ILE A 197 15.99 -14.10 -4.32
CA ILE A 197 15.43 -14.40 -5.64
C ILE A 197 14.63 -15.68 -5.51
N ILE A 198 13.32 -15.57 -5.64
CA ILE A 198 12.37 -16.68 -5.50
C ILE A 198 11.92 -17.10 -6.90
N LYS A 199 12.02 -18.41 -7.18
CA LYS A 199 11.50 -18.98 -8.42
C LYS A 199 10.03 -19.33 -8.25
N THR A 200 9.16 -18.74 -9.05
CA THR A 200 7.72 -19.02 -9.05
C THR A 200 7.32 -19.82 -10.29
N ILE A 201 6.07 -20.28 -10.34
CA ILE A 201 5.51 -20.95 -11.53
C ILE A 201 5.47 -19.98 -12.72
N LYS A 202 5.16 -18.70 -12.46
CA LYS A 202 4.93 -17.67 -13.48
C LYS A 202 6.19 -16.84 -13.82
N GLY A 203 7.31 -17.05 -13.12
CA GLY A 203 8.55 -16.31 -13.35
C GLY A 203 9.43 -16.22 -12.11
N TYR A 204 9.81 -15.00 -11.73
CA TYR A 204 10.63 -14.75 -10.55
C TYR A 204 10.10 -13.58 -9.74
N VAL A 205 10.33 -13.65 -8.43
CA VAL A 205 10.15 -12.55 -7.49
C VAL A 205 11.53 -12.23 -6.91
N ILE A 206 11.94 -10.97 -6.99
CA ILE A 206 13.20 -10.49 -6.44
C ILE A 206 12.88 -9.52 -5.31
N GLU A 207 13.38 -9.80 -4.12
CA GLU A 207 13.21 -8.99 -2.93
C GLU A 207 14.55 -8.40 -2.51
N MET A 208 14.54 -7.11 -2.18
CA MET A 208 15.72 -6.34 -1.83
C MET A 208 15.51 -5.70 -0.45
N PHE A 209 16.43 -6.00 0.46
CA PHE A 209 16.46 -5.51 1.83
C PHE A 209 17.76 -4.73 2.04
N ASP A 210 17.69 -3.55 2.64
CA ASP A 210 18.87 -2.77 3.02
C ASP A 210 19.32 -3.08 4.46
N ASP A 211 18.50 -3.79 5.24
CA ASP A 211 18.83 -4.31 6.56
C ASP A 211 18.76 -5.85 6.67
N TYR A 212 19.64 -6.42 7.50
CA TYR A 212 19.70 -7.87 7.70
C TYR A 212 18.54 -8.40 8.55
N ASP A 213 18.16 -7.65 9.59
CA ASP A 213 17.06 -8.04 10.47
C ASP A 213 15.73 -7.95 9.72
N GLU A 214 15.54 -6.96 8.84
CA GLU A 214 14.39 -6.89 7.92
C GLU A 214 14.32 -8.07 6.95
N MET A 215 15.45 -8.51 6.38
CA MET A 215 15.48 -9.72 5.56
C MET A 215 15.13 -10.97 6.39
N LEU A 216 15.57 -11.05 7.65
CA LEU A 216 15.21 -12.16 8.53
C LEU A 216 13.70 -12.17 8.83
N GLU A 217 13.13 -11.01 9.16
CA GLU A 217 11.70 -10.85 9.45
C GLU A 217 10.82 -11.07 8.21
N GLY A 218 11.24 -10.54 7.06
CA GLY A 218 10.49 -10.57 5.81
C GLY A 218 10.64 -11.85 4.98
N PHE A 219 11.79 -12.55 5.02
CA PHE A 219 12.01 -13.73 4.17
C PHE A 219 12.24 -15.03 4.96
N TYR A 220 13.18 -15.05 5.90
CA TYR A 220 13.57 -16.31 6.57
C TYR A 220 12.55 -16.84 7.56
N ASN A 221 11.66 -15.97 8.03
CA ASN A 221 10.58 -16.36 8.92
C ASN A 221 9.25 -16.60 8.20
N LEU A 222 9.22 -16.63 6.86
CA LEU A 222 8.05 -16.96 6.05
C LEU A 222 8.25 -18.29 5.31
N TYR A 223 7.21 -19.11 5.22
CA TYR A 223 7.22 -20.31 4.40
C TYR A 223 7.19 -19.96 2.91
N VAL A 224 7.88 -20.76 2.09
CA VAL A 224 8.24 -20.51 0.68
C VAL A 224 7.03 -20.54 -0.29
N GLY A 225 5.80 -20.58 0.23
CA GLY A 225 4.58 -20.80 -0.57
C GLY A 225 3.84 -19.53 -0.98
N GLU A 226 3.73 -18.56 -0.07
CA GLU A 226 2.75 -17.48 -0.23
C GLU A 226 3.28 -16.16 0.33
N ILE A 227 2.90 -15.08 -0.35
CA ILE A 227 3.35 -13.71 -0.17
C ILE A 227 2.66 -13.14 1.09
N ASN A 228 2.92 -13.70 2.27
CA ASN A 228 2.44 -13.14 3.54
C ASN A 228 3.43 -12.08 4.06
N ARG A 229 3.58 -11.02 3.27
CA ARG A 229 4.51 -9.88 3.40
C ARG A 229 4.10 -8.90 4.51
N ALA A 230 3.60 -9.38 5.63
CA ALA A 230 3.04 -8.52 6.66
C ALA A 230 4.08 -7.90 7.62
N PHE A 231 5.38 -8.13 7.44
CA PHE A 231 6.36 -7.96 8.54
C PHE A 231 7.66 -7.20 8.23
N GLY A 232 7.90 -6.71 7.02
CA GLY A 232 9.14 -5.96 6.74
C GLY A 232 9.00 -4.89 5.67
N HIS A 233 9.89 -3.90 5.74
CA HIS A 233 10.10 -2.93 4.67
C HIS A 233 11.06 -3.52 3.64
N PHE A 234 10.64 -3.59 2.38
CA PHE A 234 11.52 -4.07 1.31
C PHE A 234 10.97 -3.75 -0.06
N TYR A 235 11.85 -3.81 -1.05
CA TYR A 235 11.47 -3.59 -2.44
C TYR A 235 11.26 -4.93 -3.13
N THR A 236 10.19 -5.02 -3.92
CA THR A 236 9.90 -6.19 -4.73
C THR A 236 9.96 -5.85 -6.20
N PHE A 237 10.63 -6.71 -6.97
CA PHE A 237 10.58 -6.73 -8.43
C PHE A 237 9.97 -8.04 -8.89
N ILE A 238 8.90 -7.96 -9.66
CA ILE A 238 8.21 -9.14 -10.22
C ILE A 238 8.58 -9.26 -11.70
N LEU A 239 9.02 -10.45 -12.09
CA LEU A 239 9.51 -10.80 -13.41
C LEU A 239 8.65 -11.89 -14.04
N ASN A 240 7.47 -11.51 -14.53
CA ASN A 240 6.51 -12.45 -15.09
C ASN A 240 6.92 -12.95 -16.49
N ASN A 241 6.55 -14.19 -16.80
CA ASN A 241 6.63 -14.75 -18.14
C ASN A 241 5.38 -14.40 -18.96
N GLU A 242 4.26 -14.27 -18.28
CA GLU A 242 2.96 -13.89 -18.85
C GLU A 242 2.69 -12.40 -18.59
N LYS A 243 1.87 -11.79 -19.43
CA LYS A 243 1.45 -10.40 -19.29
C LYS A 243 0.46 -10.29 -18.14
N THR A 244 0.68 -9.35 -17.23
CA THR A 244 -0.31 -8.89 -16.25
C THR A 244 -0.88 -7.53 -16.69
N GLU A 245 -2.20 -7.33 -16.59
CA GLU A 245 -2.86 -6.08 -17.00
C GLU A 245 -2.89 -5.08 -15.83
N ILE A 246 -1.71 -4.61 -15.42
CA ILE A 246 -1.55 -3.62 -14.35
C ILE A 246 -1.11 -2.28 -14.98
N ALA A 247 -1.85 -1.20 -14.70
CA ALA A 247 -1.58 0.14 -15.26
C ALA A 247 -0.19 0.66 -14.88
N ASP A 248 0.29 0.28 -13.69
CA ASP A 248 1.55 0.72 -13.11
C ASP A 248 2.72 -0.24 -13.36
N ALA A 249 2.71 -0.92 -14.50
CA ALA A 249 3.85 -1.71 -14.92
C ALA A 249 5.04 -0.86 -15.40
N LEU A 250 6.25 -1.38 -15.16
CA LEU A 250 7.46 -0.78 -15.70
C LEU A 250 7.56 -0.98 -17.20
N ASP A 251 7.10 -2.08 -17.76
CA ASP A 251 7.12 -2.32 -19.21
C ASP A 251 5.71 -2.28 -19.82
N ASN A 252 5.64 -1.96 -21.11
CA ASN A 252 4.35 -1.85 -21.83
C ASN A 252 3.60 -3.18 -21.94
N ASP A 253 4.30 -4.30 -21.76
CA ASP A 253 3.73 -5.65 -21.79
C ASP A 253 3.26 -6.11 -20.40
N GLY A 254 3.48 -5.33 -19.34
CA GLY A 254 3.05 -5.69 -17.99
C GLY A 254 3.76 -6.93 -17.44
N LYS A 255 5.01 -7.18 -17.80
CA LYS A 255 5.80 -8.32 -17.33
C LYS A 255 6.79 -7.95 -16.21
N ILE A 256 7.11 -6.68 -16.08
CA ILE A 256 8.02 -6.16 -15.07
C ILE A 256 7.25 -5.21 -14.17
N LEU A 257 7.21 -5.53 -12.88
CA LEU A 257 6.59 -4.71 -11.86
C LEU A 257 7.63 -4.39 -10.78
N ALA A 258 7.50 -3.22 -10.16
CA ALA A 258 8.39 -2.78 -9.08
C ALA A 258 7.59 -2.04 -8.01
N PHE A 259 7.72 -2.51 -6.77
CA PHE A 259 6.96 -2.00 -5.64
C PHE A 259 7.85 -1.82 -4.41
N TYR A 260 7.44 -0.91 -3.55
CA TYR A 260 7.85 -0.86 -2.16
C TYR A 260 6.77 -1.51 -1.30
N ASN A 261 7.16 -2.43 -0.42
CA ASN A 261 6.25 -3.09 0.51
C ASN A 261 6.47 -2.52 1.90
N GLU A 262 5.36 -2.22 2.58
CA GLU A 262 5.33 -1.76 3.94
C GLU A 262 4.38 -2.64 4.77
N PRO A 263 4.74 -3.00 6.02
CA PRO A 263 3.89 -3.83 6.87
C PRO A 263 2.49 -3.26 7.05
N GLY A 264 1.46 -4.02 6.68
CA GLY A 264 0.06 -3.59 6.84
C GLY A 264 -0.44 -2.59 5.79
N PHE A 265 0.32 -2.35 4.73
CA PHE A 265 -0.09 -1.47 3.62
C PHE A 265 -0.11 -2.22 2.30
N ILE A 266 -0.93 -1.73 1.37
CA ILE A 266 -0.86 -2.14 -0.04
C ILE A 266 0.52 -1.75 -0.60
N PRO A 267 1.18 -2.63 -1.39
CA PRO A 267 2.42 -2.28 -2.05
C PRO A 267 2.30 -0.98 -2.86
N SER A 268 3.20 -0.04 -2.61
CA SER A 268 3.23 1.27 -3.28
C SER A 268 4.29 1.29 -4.38
N LEU A 269 4.21 2.26 -5.29
CA LEU A 269 5.23 2.45 -6.30
C LEU A 269 6.50 3.04 -5.71
N ILE A 270 7.63 2.74 -6.35
CA ILE A 270 8.93 3.23 -5.88
C ILE A 270 9.08 4.72 -6.22
N GLU A 271 9.33 5.51 -5.18
CA GLU A 271 9.62 6.94 -5.30
C GLU A 271 10.95 7.24 -6.02
N MET A 272 10.97 8.33 -6.78
CA MET A 272 12.13 8.81 -7.54
C MET A 272 13.33 9.11 -6.65
N LYS A 273 13.10 9.62 -5.43
CA LYS A 273 14.15 10.06 -4.50
C LYS A 273 15.15 8.95 -4.13
N VAL A 274 14.70 7.69 -4.12
CA VAL A 274 15.51 6.50 -3.79
C VAL A 274 15.86 5.67 -5.02
N SER A 275 15.25 5.95 -6.17
CA SER A 275 15.35 5.14 -7.38
C SER A 275 16.78 5.04 -7.96
N GLU A 276 17.57 6.12 -7.93
CA GLU A 276 18.95 6.07 -8.45
C GLU A 276 19.83 5.09 -7.65
N ASP A 277 19.66 5.04 -6.33
CA ASP A 277 20.40 4.13 -5.45
C ASP A 277 19.98 2.68 -5.71
N ILE A 278 18.68 2.43 -5.80
CA ILE A 278 18.12 1.10 -6.12
C ILE A 278 18.61 0.62 -7.49
N LEU A 279 18.62 1.48 -8.51
CA LEU A 279 19.15 1.14 -9.84
C LEU A 279 20.64 0.76 -9.78
N ASN A 280 21.43 1.45 -8.97
CA ASN A 280 22.83 1.10 -8.76
C ASN A 280 22.98 -0.25 -8.03
N TRP A 281 22.14 -0.54 -7.05
CA TRP A 281 22.15 -1.83 -6.36
C TRP A 281 21.72 -2.99 -7.28
N LEU A 282 20.74 -2.77 -8.16
CA LEU A 282 20.37 -3.74 -9.20
C LEU A 282 21.55 -4.00 -10.17
N LYS A 283 22.30 -2.96 -10.55
CA LYS A 283 23.53 -3.13 -11.36
C LYS A 283 24.61 -3.93 -10.62
N ASP A 284 24.74 -3.75 -9.31
CA ASP A 284 25.62 -4.57 -8.48
C ASP A 284 25.14 -6.04 -8.44
N LEU A 285 23.83 -6.29 -8.38
CA LEU A 285 23.26 -7.64 -8.49
C LEU A 285 23.58 -8.27 -9.86
N VAL A 286 23.49 -7.53 -10.96
CA VAL A 286 23.92 -7.99 -12.29
C VAL A 286 25.39 -8.43 -12.27
N VAL A 287 26.28 -7.63 -11.67
CA VAL A 287 27.71 -7.97 -11.56
C VAL A 287 27.90 -9.24 -10.73
N ALA A 288 27.19 -9.39 -9.62
CA ALA A 288 27.19 -10.60 -8.81
C ALA A 288 26.77 -11.83 -9.62
N LEU A 289 25.60 -11.79 -10.26
CA LEU A 289 25.03 -12.92 -11.02
C LEU A 289 25.90 -13.31 -12.22
N LYS A 290 26.57 -12.36 -12.87
CA LYS A 290 27.50 -12.63 -13.99
C LYS A 290 28.77 -13.35 -13.58
N ASN A 291 29.31 -13.03 -12.41
CA ASN A 291 30.67 -13.46 -12.02
C ASN A 291 30.66 -14.62 -11.01
N ASP A 292 29.58 -14.77 -10.26
CA ASP A 292 29.45 -15.82 -9.26
C ASP A 292 28.50 -16.93 -9.73
N SER A 293 29.02 -18.14 -9.82
CA SER A 293 28.26 -19.34 -10.21
C SER A 293 27.76 -20.16 -9.02
N ASN A 294 27.95 -19.70 -7.78
CA ASN A 294 27.48 -20.43 -6.61
C ASN A 294 25.96 -20.38 -6.53
N ILE A 295 25.42 -21.39 -5.86
CA ILE A 295 24.00 -21.53 -5.53
C ILE A 295 23.96 -21.73 -4.02
N SER A 296 23.17 -20.90 -3.33
CA SER A 296 23.00 -21.00 -1.88
C SER A 296 22.10 -22.20 -1.55
N GLU A 297 22.51 -23.04 -0.60
CA GLU A 297 21.60 -23.98 0.06
C GLU A 297 20.62 -23.24 0.99
N VAL A 298 19.68 -23.97 1.61
CA VAL A 298 18.57 -23.39 2.42
C VAL A 298 19.07 -22.53 3.58
N ASP A 299 20.21 -22.86 4.17
CA ASP A 299 20.84 -22.17 5.31
C ASP A 299 22.08 -21.34 4.91
N GLU A 300 22.29 -21.11 3.62
CA GLU A 300 23.45 -20.35 3.12
C GLU A 300 23.06 -19.01 2.52
N ILE A 301 23.98 -18.04 2.64
CA ILE A 301 23.97 -16.76 1.91
C ILE A 301 25.29 -16.65 1.17
N ILE A 302 25.23 -16.31 -0.11
CA ILE A 302 26.43 -16.00 -0.90
C ILE A 302 26.78 -14.54 -0.65
N GLU A 303 27.89 -14.30 0.04
CA GLU A 303 28.46 -12.97 0.24
C GLU A 303 29.34 -12.61 -0.96
N ILE A 304 29.10 -11.45 -1.57
CA ILE A 304 29.84 -10.96 -2.73
C ILE A 304 30.35 -9.56 -2.45
N ASN A 305 31.63 -9.33 -2.67
CA ASN A 305 32.24 -8.02 -2.55
C ASN A 305 32.40 -7.38 -3.94
N ILE A 306 31.84 -6.18 -4.09
CA ILE A 306 31.88 -5.39 -5.32
C ILE A 306 32.52 -4.04 -5.04
N LYS A 307 33.29 -3.54 -5.99
CA LYS A 307 33.83 -2.19 -5.92
C LYS A 307 33.80 -1.53 -7.30
N ASP A 308 33.20 -0.35 -7.39
CA ASP A 308 33.05 0.40 -8.64
C ASP A 308 32.43 -0.47 -9.76
N PHE A 309 31.36 -1.21 -9.45
CA PHE A 309 30.68 -2.18 -10.33
C PHE A 309 31.59 -3.30 -10.86
N LYS A 310 32.61 -3.69 -10.08
CA LYS A 310 33.51 -4.81 -10.40
C LYS A 310 33.52 -5.83 -9.28
N PHE A 311 33.33 -7.09 -9.67
CA PHE A 311 33.47 -8.24 -8.80
C PHE A 311 34.90 -8.30 -8.23
N ILE A 312 35.00 -8.50 -6.91
CA ILE A 312 36.27 -8.66 -6.20
C ILE A 312 36.45 -10.12 -5.78
N ASP A 313 35.53 -10.62 -4.96
CA ASP A 313 35.50 -11.99 -4.47
C ASP A 313 34.07 -12.38 -4.03
N SER A 314 33.91 -13.67 -3.75
CA SER A 314 32.70 -14.22 -3.15
C SER A 314 33.05 -15.28 -2.11
N ASN A 315 32.18 -15.41 -1.11
CA ASN A 315 32.25 -16.42 -0.07
C ASN A 315 30.85 -16.97 0.19
N ILE A 316 30.78 -18.20 0.67
CA ILE A 316 29.53 -18.78 1.16
C ILE A 316 29.56 -18.69 2.68
N TYR A 317 28.55 -18.04 3.25
CA TYR A 317 28.34 -17.95 4.67
C TYR A 317 27.10 -18.78 5.02
N VAL A 318 27.29 -19.82 5.83
CA VAL A 318 26.17 -20.50 6.47
C VAL A 318 25.61 -19.53 7.50
N HIS A 319 24.39 -19.05 7.27
CA HIS A 319 23.72 -18.27 8.28
C HIS A 319 23.12 -19.24 9.28
N GLU A 320 23.58 -19.18 10.52
CA GLU A 320 22.76 -19.65 11.63
C GLU A 320 21.79 -18.49 11.89
N PRO A 321 20.50 -18.58 11.50
CA PRO A 321 19.53 -17.59 11.94
C PRO A 321 19.54 -17.68 13.47
N LYS A 322 20.23 -16.75 14.12
CA LYS A 322 20.08 -16.55 15.55
C LYS A 322 18.76 -15.84 15.72
N VAL A 323 17.68 -16.60 15.59
CA VAL A 323 16.39 -16.14 16.05
C VAL A 323 16.53 -15.91 17.54
N LYS A 324 16.69 -14.65 17.90
CA LYS A 324 16.54 -14.26 19.29
C LYS A 324 15.04 -14.33 19.53
N ILE A 325 14.58 -15.47 20.02
CA ILE A 325 13.17 -15.67 20.40
C ILE A 325 12.71 -14.52 21.32
N ASN A 326 13.61 -14.00 22.17
CA ASN A 326 13.35 -12.84 23.04
C ASN A 326 13.03 -11.53 22.30
N ASP A 327 13.40 -11.41 21.02
CA ASP A 327 13.05 -10.24 20.20
C ASP A 327 11.60 -10.38 19.68
N PHE A 328 11.00 -11.59 19.75
CA PHE A 328 9.62 -11.89 19.37
C PHE A 328 8.69 -12.10 20.56
N ASP A 329 9.17 -12.73 21.63
CA ASP A 329 8.43 -12.96 22.86
C ASP A 329 8.69 -11.81 23.85
N ASN A 330 7.75 -10.88 23.96
CA ASN A 330 7.81 -9.79 24.94
C ASN A 330 7.47 -10.26 26.38
N GLY A 331 7.17 -11.54 26.58
CA GLY A 331 6.80 -12.12 27.86
C GLY A 331 5.29 -12.10 28.16
N TYR A 332 4.45 -11.70 27.22
CA TYR A 332 3.00 -11.73 27.37
C TYR A 332 2.48 -13.17 27.56
N ARG A 333 1.49 -13.35 28.44
CA ARG A 333 0.93 -14.67 28.81
C ARG A 333 -0.59 -14.69 28.79
N GLY A 334 -1.21 -13.67 28.18
CA GLY A 334 -2.65 -13.54 28.10
C GLY A 334 -3.26 -12.71 29.22
N ASN A 335 -4.40 -12.11 28.89
CA ASN A 335 -5.27 -11.43 29.86
C ASN A 335 -5.95 -12.42 30.80
N GLU A 336 -6.17 -13.64 30.32
CA GLU A 336 -6.75 -14.75 31.06
C GLU A 336 -5.80 -15.96 31.12
N LYS A 337 -6.22 -17.02 31.80
CA LYS A 337 -5.50 -18.30 31.80
C LYS A 337 -6.34 -19.35 31.11
N ILE A 338 -5.67 -20.34 30.52
CA ILE A 338 -6.32 -21.58 30.14
C ILE A 338 -6.83 -22.26 31.42
N ILE A 339 -8.16 -22.37 31.52
CA ILE A 339 -8.87 -23.03 32.63
C ILE A 339 -9.51 -24.35 32.19
N SER A 340 -9.63 -24.59 30.88
CA SER A 340 -10.15 -25.84 30.36
C SER A 340 -9.23 -27.02 30.69
N SER A 341 -9.83 -28.10 31.18
CA SER A 341 -9.14 -29.38 31.36
C SER A 341 -9.47 -30.39 30.25
N LEU A 342 -10.30 -29.99 29.28
CA LEU A 342 -10.65 -30.82 28.12
C LEU A 342 -9.48 -30.81 27.14
N ILE A 343 -9.23 -31.96 26.51
CA ILE A 343 -8.22 -32.09 25.46
C ILE A 343 -8.94 -32.29 24.14
N SER A 344 -8.70 -31.37 23.20
CA SER A 344 -9.16 -31.52 21.82
C SER A 344 -8.12 -32.30 20.99
N ASN A 345 -8.60 -33.07 20.01
CA ASN A 345 -7.75 -33.70 18.99
C ASN A 345 -8.03 -33.13 17.59
N GLU A 346 -8.78 -32.02 17.51
CA GLU A 346 -9.01 -31.35 16.25
C GLU A 346 -7.72 -30.68 15.77
N ARG A 347 -7.55 -30.62 14.46
CA ARG A 347 -6.52 -29.80 13.84
C ARG A 347 -6.89 -28.34 14.10
N THR A 348 -5.97 -27.58 14.65
CA THR A 348 -6.18 -26.17 14.94
C THR A 348 -5.05 -25.36 14.31
N CYS A 349 -5.44 -24.46 13.44
CA CYS A 349 -4.57 -23.60 12.65
C CYS A 349 -4.59 -22.18 13.23
N LEU A 350 -3.47 -21.48 13.13
CA LEU A 350 -3.34 -20.11 13.61
C LEU A 350 -2.56 -19.29 12.59
N ASP A 351 -3.08 -18.12 12.21
CA ASP A 351 -2.44 -17.21 11.27
C ASP A 351 -2.76 -15.73 11.55
N ILE A 352 -2.07 -14.85 10.84
CA ILE A 352 -2.40 -13.43 10.69
C ILE A 352 -2.73 -13.18 9.22
N VAL A 353 -3.89 -12.60 8.97
CA VAL A 353 -4.42 -12.32 7.63
C VAL A 353 -4.59 -10.82 7.46
N THR A 354 -4.23 -10.30 6.28
CA THR A 354 -4.42 -8.90 5.93
C THR A 354 -5.54 -8.78 4.90
N LEU A 355 -6.55 -7.95 5.18
CA LEU A 355 -7.73 -7.78 4.34
C LEU A 355 -7.98 -6.28 4.07
N PRO A 356 -8.45 -5.90 2.87
CA PRO A 356 -8.90 -4.54 2.61
C PRO A 356 -10.20 -4.24 3.37
N SER A 357 -10.34 -2.98 3.75
CA SER A 357 -11.52 -2.36 4.34
C SER A 357 -12.15 -1.37 3.36
N LEU A 358 -13.34 -0.85 3.69
CA LEU A 358 -13.96 0.24 2.92
C LEU A 358 -13.09 1.51 2.83
N GLU A 359 -12.21 1.73 3.80
CA GLU A 359 -11.30 2.89 3.82
C GLU A 359 -9.96 2.60 3.15
N THR A 360 -9.66 1.35 2.79
CA THR A 360 -8.37 0.94 2.22
C THR A 360 -8.09 1.63 0.89
N CYS A 361 -9.09 1.86 0.05
CA CYS A 361 -8.91 2.60 -1.20
C CYS A 361 -8.45 4.04 -0.99
N ASN A 362 -8.78 4.65 0.17
CA ASN A 362 -8.42 6.03 0.49
C ASN A 362 -7.11 6.13 1.28
N THR A 363 -6.78 5.11 2.07
CA THR A 363 -5.67 5.13 3.04
C THR A 363 -4.48 4.28 2.61
N GLY A 364 -4.69 3.29 1.74
CA GLY A 364 -3.73 2.22 1.45
C GLY A 364 -3.53 1.23 2.60
N GLU A 365 -4.20 1.42 3.73
CA GLU A 365 -4.06 0.59 4.94
C GLU A 365 -4.88 -0.68 4.82
N LEU A 366 -4.27 -1.82 5.12
CA LEU A 366 -4.94 -3.11 5.23
C LEU A 366 -5.34 -3.36 6.69
N GLN A 367 -6.53 -3.90 6.90
CA GLN A 367 -6.94 -4.40 8.20
C GLN A 367 -6.25 -5.74 8.47
N ILE A 368 -5.68 -5.87 9.67
CA ILE A 368 -4.93 -7.04 10.07
C ILE A 368 -5.77 -7.85 11.05
N TYR A 369 -5.87 -9.16 10.85
CA TYR A 369 -6.67 -10.05 11.67
C TYR A 369 -5.83 -11.22 12.15
N ALA A 370 -5.85 -11.47 13.47
CA ALA A 370 -5.39 -12.73 14.03
C ALA A 370 -6.53 -13.74 13.95
N VAL A 371 -6.24 -14.93 13.41
CA VAL A 371 -7.22 -15.97 13.13
C VAL A 371 -6.76 -17.28 13.75
N ILE A 372 -7.62 -17.89 14.56
CA ILE A 372 -7.48 -19.29 15.00
C ILE A 372 -8.68 -20.07 14.51
N ALA A 373 -8.44 -21.19 13.83
CA ALA A 373 -9.49 -21.96 13.16
C ALA A 373 -9.30 -23.46 13.35
N SER A 374 -10.39 -24.20 13.31
CA SER A 374 -10.45 -25.66 13.32
C SER A 374 -11.58 -26.13 12.42
N GLU A 375 -11.77 -27.45 12.28
CA GLU A 375 -12.92 -28.00 11.57
C GLU A 375 -14.27 -27.60 12.19
N SER A 376 -14.31 -27.27 13.49
CA SER A 376 -15.57 -27.09 14.24
C SER A 376 -15.89 -25.66 14.67
N ASP A 377 -14.87 -24.81 14.78
CA ASP A 377 -14.99 -23.45 15.32
C ASP A 377 -13.80 -22.58 14.90
N TYR A 378 -13.97 -21.26 14.99
CA TYR A 378 -12.92 -20.27 14.74
C TYR A 378 -13.11 -19.00 15.57
N ILE A 379 -12.03 -18.24 15.75
CA ILE A 379 -12.05 -16.88 16.27
C ILE A 379 -11.22 -15.99 15.34
N ILE A 380 -11.82 -14.89 14.90
CA ILE A 380 -11.15 -13.79 14.20
C ILE A 380 -11.13 -12.56 15.09
N ARG A 381 -9.97 -11.89 15.19
CA ARG A 381 -9.83 -10.65 15.94
C ARG A 381 -8.94 -9.66 15.19
N GLU A 382 -9.43 -8.44 15.03
CA GLU A 382 -8.66 -7.33 14.47
C GLU A 382 -7.45 -7.00 15.35
N VAL A 383 -6.29 -6.81 14.72
CA VAL A 383 -5.08 -6.28 15.33
C VAL A 383 -4.97 -4.81 14.92
N PHE A 384 -5.09 -3.92 15.89
CA PHE A 384 -4.93 -2.49 15.64
C PHE A 384 -3.45 -2.17 15.36
N LEU A 385 -3.13 -1.74 14.14
CA LEU A 385 -1.79 -1.38 13.65
C LEU A 385 -0.82 -2.57 13.44
N PRO A 386 0.13 -2.45 12.50
CA PRO A 386 1.20 -3.44 12.26
C PRO A 386 2.27 -3.38 13.36
N ASP A 387 1.88 -3.47 14.63
CA ASP A 387 2.79 -3.59 15.76
C ASP A 387 2.91 -5.06 16.21
N LYS A 388 4.16 -5.52 16.25
CA LYS A 388 4.54 -6.88 16.62
C LYS A 388 4.06 -7.30 18.01
N ASN A 389 4.03 -6.38 18.99
CA ASN A 389 3.56 -6.71 20.33
C ASN A 389 2.04 -6.90 20.33
N LEU A 390 1.30 -6.01 19.67
CA LEU A 390 -0.15 -6.13 19.56
C LEU A 390 -0.57 -7.39 18.80
N MET A 391 0.13 -7.74 17.72
CA MET A 391 -0.06 -9.00 17.02
C MET A 391 0.10 -10.20 17.96
N MET A 392 1.21 -10.27 18.70
CA MET A 392 1.46 -11.35 19.66
C MET A 392 0.42 -11.41 20.78
N GLU A 393 0.07 -10.27 21.38
CA GLU A 393 -0.95 -10.20 22.43
C GLU A 393 -2.29 -10.74 21.93
N THR A 394 -2.67 -10.34 20.72
CA THR A 394 -3.93 -10.76 20.08
C THR A 394 -3.93 -12.26 19.80
N LEU A 395 -2.86 -12.80 19.21
CA LEU A 395 -2.70 -14.24 18.96
C LEU A 395 -2.82 -15.06 20.26
N ILE A 396 -2.13 -14.66 21.33
CA ILE A 396 -2.19 -15.36 22.62
C ILE A 396 -3.59 -15.29 23.22
N ASP A 397 -4.25 -14.13 23.17
CA ASP A 397 -5.59 -13.97 23.73
C ASP A 397 -6.65 -14.79 22.97
N ILE A 398 -6.62 -14.83 21.63
CA ILE A 398 -7.56 -15.66 20.86
C ILE A 398 -7.30 -17.15 21.11
N MET A 399 -6.05 -17.58 21.27
CA MET A 399 -5.72 -18.96 21.62
C MET A 399 -6.30 -19.35 22.98
N ILE A 400 -6.17 -18.50 24.00
CA ILE A 400 -6.69 -18.77 25.34
C ILE A 400 -8.22 -18.90 25.31
N GLU A 401 -8.89 -17.98 24.62
CA GLU A 401 -10.34 -18.01 24.46
C GLU A 401 -10.79 -19.28 23.74
N PHE A 402 -10.16 -19.58 22.61
CA PHE A 402 -10.46 -20.77 21.81
C PHE A 402 -10.28 -22.06 22.62
N PHE A 403 -9.16 -22.21 23.34
CA PHE A 403 -8.91 -23.40 24.15
C PHE A 403 -9.84 -23.52 25.36
N ASN A 404 -10.27 -22.39 25.92
CA ASN A 404 -11.26 -22.38 26.99
C ASN A 404 -12.64 -22.83 26.50
N HIS A 405 -12.98 -22.53 25.24
CA HIS A 405 -14.24 -22.96 24.62
C HIS A 405 -14.20 -24.41 24.13
N ASN A 406 -13.17 -24.75 23.33
CA ASN A 406 -13.09 -25.99 22.54
C ASN A 406 -12.23 -27.08 23.17
N GLY A 407 -11.48 -26.75 24.23
CA GLY A 407 -10.49 -27.62 24.86
C GLY A 407 -9.08 -27.37 24.34
N VAL A 408 -8.10 -27.74 25.17
CA VAL A 408 -6.68 -27.53 24.87
C VAL A 408 -6.20 -28.56 23.86
N VAL A 409 -5.57 -28.09 22.79
CA VAL A 409 -5.00 -28.96 21.76
C VAL A 409 -3.64 -29.51 22.16
N LYS A 410 -3.25 -30.65 21.59
CA LYS A 410 -1.89 -31.19 21.77
C LYS A 410 -0.88 -30.53 20.86
N GLU A 411 -1.33 -30.04 19.71
CA GLU A 411 -0.52 -29.39 18.70
C GLU A 411 -1.32 -28.26 18.06
N ILE A 412 -0.63 -27.19 17.67
CA ILE A 412 -1.16 -26.13 16.83
C ILE A 412 -0.40 -26.11 15.51
N THR A 413 -1.10 -25.90 14.41
CA THR A 413 -0.51 -25.79 13.08
C THR A 413 -0.32 -24.33 12.72
N VAL A 414 0.89 -23.96 12.31
CA VAL A 414 1.22 -22.62 11.81
C VAL A 414 2.06 -22.77 10.54
N ASN A 415 1.81 -21.95 9.53
CA ASN A 415 2.61 -21.89 8.29
C ASN A 415 3.66 -20.76 8.33
N ASN A 416 3.62 -19.88 9.35
CA ASN A 416 4.45 -18.69 9.46
C ASN A 416 5.35 -18.74 10.70
N LEU A 417 6.68 -18.69 10.50
CA LEU A 417 7.63 -18.78 11.59
C LEU A 417 7.64 -17.52 12.49
N ASN A 418 7.27 -16.34 11.97
CA ASN A 418 7.11 -15.15 12.79
C ASN A 418 6.01 -15.36 13.83
N ILE A 419 4.89 -15.94 13.41
CA ILE A 419 3.77 -16.28 14.30
C ILE A 419 4.21 -17.31 15.33
N TYR A 420 4.91 -18.35 14.90
CA TYR A 420 5.52 -19.32 15.81
C TYR A 420 6.39 -18.66 16.89
N PHE A 421 7.31 -17.76 16.50
CA PHE A 421 8.20 -17.11 17.47
C PHE A 421 7.45 -16.19 18.43
N MET A 422 6.40 -15.50 17.97
CA MET A 422 5.52 -14.70 18.82
C MET A 422 4.83 -15.56 19.90
N ILE A 423 4.38 -16.76 19.57
CA ILE A 423 3.61 -17.61 20.51
C ILE A 423 4.44 -18.68 21.23
N TYR A 424 5.74 -18.82 20.91
CA TYR A 424 6.55 -19.97 21.30
C TYR A 424 6.53 -20.27 22.80
N SER A 425 6.84 -19.25 23.61
CA SER A 425 6.94 -19.44 25.06
C SER A 425 5.58 -19.75 25.69
N PHE A 426 4.50 -19.19 25.15
CA PHE A 426 3.15 -19.51 25.58
C PHE A 426 2.80 -20.98 25.30
N LEU A 427 3.15 -21.50 24.13
CA LEU A 427 2.95 -22.92 23.78
C LEU A 427 3.75 -23.84 24.71
N MET A 428 5.02 -23.51 24.95
CA MET A 428 5.92 -24.26 25.83
C MET A 428 5.41 -24.31 27.27
N ASP A 429 4.96 -23.17 27.81
CA ASP A 429 4.43 -23.07 29.18
C ASP A 429 3.16 -23.92 29.37
N ASN A 430 2.41 -24.17 28.30
CA ASN A 430 1.17 -24.95 28.31
C ASN A 430 1.35 -26.39 27.77
N GLY A 431 2.56 -26.80 27.39
CA GLY A 431 2.85 -28.15 26.90
C GLY A 431 2.21 -28.48 25.54
N ILE A 432 1.95 -27.46 24.71
CA ILE A 432 1.37 -27.58 23.38
C ILE A 432 2.51 -27.68 22.36
N LYS A 433 2.41 -28.61 21.41
CA LYS A 433 3.40 -28.79 20.33
C LYS A 433 3.04 -27.96 19.10
N ILE A 434 3.95 -27.93 18.14
CA ILE A 434 3.75 -27.25 16.86
C ILE A 434 3.81 -28.26 15.72
N ASN A 435 3.00 -27.97 14.69
CA ASN A 435 3.07 -28.59 13.38
C ASN A 435 3.28 -27.50 12.32
N GLU A 436 4.21 -27.73 11.39
CA GLU A 436 4.50 -26.83 10.26
C GLU A 436 3.92 -27.47 9.00
N GLU A 437 2.62 -27.27 8.79
CA GLU A 437 1.88 -27.77 7.62
C GLU A 437 1.06 -26.63 7.01
N ASN A 438 0.56 -26.84 5.79
CA ASN A 438 -0.35 -25.90 5.14
C ASN A 438 -1.63 -25.71 5.99
N ILE A 439 -2.08 -24.45 6.09
CA ILE A 439 -3.26 -24.04 6.88
C ILE A 439 -4.29 -23.25 6.05
N ASP A 440 -4.05 -23.12 4.73
CA ASP A 440 -4.75 -22.14 3.89
C ASP A 440 -6.23 -22.44 3.83
N LEU A 441 -6.61 -23.72 3.83
CA LEU A 441 -7.99 -24.17 3.83
C LEU A 441 -8.74 -23.71 5.08
N GLU A 442 -8.23 -24.02 6.28
CA GLU A 442 -8.91 -23.68 7.54
C GLU A 442 -9.00 -22.16 7.75
N ILE A 443 -7.93 -21.44 7.42
CA ILE A 443 -7.89 -19.98 7.55
C ILE A 443 -8.83 -19.33 6.54
N SER A 444 -8.80 -19.74 5.26
CA SER A 444 -9.67 -19.17 4.23
C SER A 444 -11.14 -19.43 4.52
N MET A 445 -11.50 -20.64 4.99
CA MET A 445 -12.87 -20.96 5.38
C MET A 445 -13.33 -20.11 6.58
N ALA A 446 -12.47 -19.90 7.58
CA ALA A 446 -12.81 -19.06 8.73
C ALA A 446 -13.01 -17.59 8.32
N VAL A 447 -12.16 -17.06 7.43
CA VAL A 447 -12.32 -15.71 6.88
C VAL A 447 -13.61 -15.62 6.06
N ALA A 448 -13.86 -16.57 5.16
CA ALA A 448 -15.06 -16.58 4.33
C ALA A 448 -16.35 -16.57 5.17
N ASP A 449 -16.43 -17.43 6.19
CA ASP A 449 -17.60 -17.48 7.08
C ASP A 449 -17.74 -16.20 7.91
N ALA A 450 -16.64 -15.69 8.49
CA ALA A 450 -16.67 -14.47 9.31
C ALA A 450 -17.16 -13.23 8.55
N PHE A 451 -16.85 -13.14 7.24
CA PHE A 451 -17.19 -12.01 6.39
C PHE A 451 -18.36 -12.30 5.42
N GLY A 452 -18.99 -13.48 5.49
CA GLY A 452 -20.18 -13.84 4.73
C GLY A 452 -19.94 -14.04 3.22
N ILE A 453 -18.76 -14.53 2.85
CA ILE A 453 -18.37 -14.84 1.47
C ILE A 453 -18.90 -16.26 1.16
N ASN A 454 -19.77 -16.40 0.15
CA ASN A 454 -20.51 -17.65 -0.10
C ASN A 454 -19.61 -18.84 -0.51
N ASP A 455 -19.87 -20.00 0.10
CA ASP A 455 -19.22 -21.32 -0.05
C ASP A 455 -19.19 -21.96 -1.48
N GLU A 456 -19.62 -21.29 -2.56
CA GLU A 456 -19.56 -21.86 -3.93
C GLU A 456 -18.22 -21.60 -4.63
N ILE A 457 -17.15 -21.54 -3.85
CA ILE A 457 -15.81 -21.19 -4.29
C ILE A 457 -14.91 -22.42 -4.06
N ASP A 458 -14.98 -23.36 -5.00
CA ASP A 458 -13.94 -24.39 -5.13
C ASP A 458 -12.64 -23.68 -5.56
N ASP A 459 -11.60 -23.72 -4.71
CA ASP A 459 -10.20 -23.44 -5.06
C ASP A 459 -9.79 -21.98 -5.42
N ILE A 460 -10.52 -20.95 -4.98
CA ILE A 460 -10.07 -19.54 -5.16
C ILE A 460 -9.09 -19.19 -4.04
N SER A 461 -7.83 -18.97 -4.41
CA SER A 461 -6.83 -18.42 -3.48
C SER A 461 -7.26 -17.03 -2.99
N LEU A 462 -6.88 -16.61 -1.78
CA LEU A 462 -7.12 -15.24 -1.28
C LEU A 462 -6.74 -14.14 -2.29
N ASN A 463 -5.78 -14.41 -3.18
CA ASN A 463 -5.37 -13.53 -4.28
C ASN A 463 -6.46 -13.28 -5.33
N GLU A 464 -7.28 -14.28 -5.67
CA GLU A 464 -8.38 -14.13 -6.62
C GLU A 464 -9.59 -13.41 -5.97
N LEU A 465 -9.71 -13.50 -4.64
CA LEU A 465 -10.67 -12.71 -3.86
C LEU A 465 -10.33 -11.21 -3.89
N PHE A 466 -9.04 -10.86 -3.93
CA PHE A 466 -8.58 -9.48 -4.14
C PHE A 466 -8.82 -8.97 -5.57
N GLU A 467 -8.81 -9.84 -6.59
CA GLU A 467 -9.18 -9.47 -7.98
C GLU A 467 -10.70 -9.21 -8.11
N GLU A 468 -11.57 -9.96 -7.41
CA GLU A 468 -13.02 -9.68 -7.40
C GLU A 468 -13.38 -8.32 -6.77
N PHE A 469 -12.56 -7.79 -5.85
CA PHE A 469 -12.75 -6.44 -5.30
C PHE A 469 -12.36 -5.32 -6.28
N GLU A 470 -11.52 -5.59 -7.29
CA GLU A 470 -11.25 -4.64 -8.38
C GLU A 470 -12.37 -4.63 -9.44
N ASP A 471 -13.05 -5.77 -9.64
CA ASP A 471 -14.05 -5.96 -10.70
C ASP A 471 -15.52 -5.79 -10.26
N GLU A 472 -15.85 -5.90 -8.96
CA GLU A 472 -17.17 -5.46 -8.48
C GLU A 472 -17.21 -3.93 -8.42
N GLU A 473 -17.80 -3.33 -9.47
CA GLU A 473 -18.31 -1.96 -9.51
C GLU A 473 -18.66 -1.45 -8.10
N VAL A 474 -17.86 -0.49 -7.62
CA VAL A 474 -18.07 0.34 -6.42
C VAL A 474 -19.40 1.14 -6.46
N GLU A 475 -20.35 0.81 -7.33
CA GLU A 475 -21.56 1.60 -7.58
C GLU A 475 -22.92 0.95 -7.28
N ILE A 476 -23.10 -0.34 -6.90
CA ILE A 476 -24.48 -0.92 -6.82
C ILE A 476 -24.85 -1.68 -5.52
N ARG A 477 -24.13 -1.59 -4.39
CA ARG A 477 -24.63 -2.21 -3.12
C ARG A 477 -24.76 -1.30 -1.89
N LEU A 478 -24.64 0.01 -2.05
CA LEU A 478 -24.96 0.95 -0.97
C LEU A 478 -26.43 1.38 -0.90
N ASP A 479 -27.27 1.03 -1.89
CA ASP A 479 -28.70 1.39 -1.87
C ASP A 479 -29.66 0.27 -1.41
N ASP A 480 -29.24 -0.99 -1.38
CA ASP A 480 -30.15 -2.12 -1.06
C ASP A 480 -30.23 -2.49 0.44
N ASN A 481 -29.56 -1.75 1.33
CA ASN A 481 -29.71 -1.91 2.79
C ASN A 481 -30.19 -0.64 3.54
N LEU A 482 -30.58 0.42 2.83
CA LEU A 482 -31.24 1.59 3.42
C LEU A 482 -32.75 1.39 3.70
N ASP A 483 -33.34 0.27 3.29
CA ASP A 483 -34.78 -0.02 3.44
C ASP A 483 -35.14 -1.16 4.43
N LYS A 484 -34.25 -1.51 5.37
CA LYS A 484 -34.60 -2.39 6.51
C LYS A 484 -34.54 -1.71 7.87
N LYS A 485 -34.92 -0.42 7.91
CA LYS A 485 -35.30 0.30 9.14
C LYS A 485 -36.79 0.10 9.47
N GLU A 486 -37.28 -1.14 9.41
CA GLU A 486 -38.59 -1.53 9.95
C GLU A 486 -38.64 -3.06 10.07
N LEU A 487 -38.13 -3.60 11.18
CA LEU A 487 -38.63 -4.81 11.85
C LEU A 487 -37.75 -5.14 13.06
N LEU A 488 -38.41 -5.26 14.22
CA LEU A 488 -37.95 -5.64 15.57
C LEU A 488 -37.60 -4.42 16.46
N ASN A 489 -38.30 -4.07 17.55
CA ASN A 489 -39.22 -4.80 18.44
C ASN A 489 -38.85 -6.23 18.79
#